data_AF-A0A925PIA1-F1
#
_entry.id   AF-A0A925PIA1-F1
#
_cell.length_a   1.000
_cell.length_b   1.000
_cell.length_c   1.000
_cell.angle_alpha   90.00
_cell.angle_beta   90.00
_cell.angle_gamma   90.00
#
_symmetry.space_group_name_H-M   'P 1'
#
loop_
_entity.id
_entity.type
_entity.pdbx_description
1 polymer ?
#
loop_
_entity_poly.entity_id
_entity_poly.type
_entity_poly.pdbx_seq_one_letter_code
_entity_poly.pdbx_strand_id
1 'polypeptide(L)'
;YTDRLYTWGLVAWPGVKHIDGWDFSPVINKALECPALPENPGQEILTGFGHNAVLGVADKVIAAVKSGAIKHFFLVGGCDGAKSGRNYYTEFAEKAPMDTVIMTLACGKYRFNKLEFGDIGGIPRLLDIGQCNDAYSAIQIAVALAGAFECGVNDLPLSMVLSWYEQKAVVILLTLFHLGIKNIKLGPTLPAFITPNVLNFLVENFNVGPITTVDADMKQMLG
;
A
#
# COMPACT_ATOMS: atom_id res chain seq x y z
N TYR A 1 9.02 -14.31 24.75
CA TYR A 1 8.99 -15.27 23.62
C TYR A 1 10.37 -15.45 22.98
N THR A 2 11.44 -14.86 23.52
CA THR A 2 12.80 -14.91 22.96
C THR A 2 13.32 -16.34 22.77
N ASP A 3 12.97 -17.26 23.66
CA ASP A 3 13.34 -18.68 23.64
C ASP A 3 12.73 -19.46 22.45
N ARG A 4 11.74 -18.86 21.77
CA ARG A 4 11.04 -19.39 20.60
C ARG A 4 10.97 -18.38 19.46
N LEU A 5 11.86 -17.39 19.48
CA LEU A 5 12.10 -16.47 18.38
C LEU A 5 13.34 -16.95 17.64
N TYR A 6 13.29 -16.89 16.31
CA TYR A 6 14.40 -17.27 15.44
C TYR A 6 14.67 -16.15 14.45
N THR A 7 15.93 -16.00 14.07
CA THR A 7 16.34 -15.13 12.96
C THR A 7 16.89 -15.97 11.82
N TRP A 8 16.83 -15.46 10.59
CA TRP A 8 17.28 -16.14 9.38
C TRP A 8 17.64 -15.11 8.31
N GLY A 9 18.56 -15.47 7.40
CA GLY A 9 19.06 -14.55 6.37
C GLY A 9 19.82 -13.37 6.98
N LEU A 10 19.50 -12.15 6.56
CA LEU A 10 20.18 -10.94 7.05
C LEU A 10 19.64 -10.43 8.40
N VAL A 11 18.58 -11.06 8.94
CA VAL A 11 18.00 -10.67 10.23
C VAL A 11 18.86 -11.23 11.37
N ALA A 12 19.13 -10.42 12.39
CA ALA A 12 19.86 -10.83 13.58
C ALA A 12 19.38 -10.05 14.82
N TRP A 13 19.46 -10.67 16.00
CA TRP A 13 19.22 -10.00 17.28
C TRP A 13 20.04 -10.68 18.39
N PRO A 14 20.71 -9.92 19.28
CA PRO A 14 21.48 -10.51 20.39
C PRO A 14 20.64 -11.45 21.27
N GLY A 15 21.15 -12.65 21.51
CA GLY A 15 20.46 -13.64 22.35
C GLY A 15 19.28 -14.35 21.67
N VAL A 16 19.03 -14.11 20.38
CA VAL A 16 18.03 -14.85 19.60
C VAL A 16 18.74 -15.87 18.72
N LYS A 17 18.20 -17.09 18.66
CA LYS A 17 18.77 -18.17 17.86
C LYS A 17 18.73 -17.82 16.37
N HIS A 18 19.88 -17.92 15.69
CA HIS A 18 19.96 -17.74 14.24
C HIS A 18 19.93 -19.11 13.55
N ILE A 19 19.12 -19.24 12.52
CA ILE A 19 19.12 -20.40 11.63
C ILE A 19 20.11 -20.10 10.50
N ASP A 20 21.15 -20.92 10.41
CA ASP A 20 22.08 -20.87 9.29
C ASP A 20 21.64 -21.85 8.19
N GLY A 21 21.75 -21.45 6.93
CA GLY A 21 21.25 -22.23 5.79
C GLY A 21 19.72 -22.42 5.81
N TRP A 22 19.26 -23.62 5.49
CA TRP A 22 17.83 -23.93 5.29
C TRP A 22 17.32 -25.07 6.17
N ASP A 23 18.08 -25.45 7.22
CA ASP A 23 17.62 -26.46 8.18
C ASP A 23 16.72 -25.82 9.25
N PHE A 24 15.41 -25.96 9.05
CA PHE A 24 14.39 -25.47 9.98
C PHE A 24 13.98 -26.49 11.05
N SER A 25 14.68 -27.64 11.17
CA SER A 25 14.41 -28.63 12.22
C SER A 25 14.36 -28.02 13.64
N PRO A 26 15.23 -27.06 14.01
CA PRO A 26 15.14 -26.42 15.33
C PRO A 26 13.89 -25.59 15.56
N VAL A 27 13.27 -25.04 14.51
CA VAL A 27 12.02 -24.27 14.59
C VAL A 27 10.85 -25.24 14.75
N ILE A 28 10.83 -26.32 13.96
CA ILE A 28 9.79 -27.34 13.98
C ILE A 28 9.73 -28.05 15.34
N ASN A 29 10.88 -28.48 15.88
CA ASN A 29 10.93 -29.16 17.17
C ASN A 29 10.43 -28.26 18.30
N LYS A 30 10.83 -26.98 18.32
CA LYS A 30 10.34 -26.02 19.31
C LYS A 30 8.83 -25.75 19.17
N ALA A 31 8.29 -25.76 17.96
CA ALA A 31 6.85 -25.63 17.74
C ALA A 31 6.06 -26.82 18.31
N LEU A 32 6.58 -28.05 18.16
CA LEU A 32 5.97 -29.26 18.73
C LEU A 32 6.01 -29.30 20.26
N GLU A 33 7.00 -28.67 20.89
CA GLU A 33 7.08 -28.51 22.34
C GLU A 33 6.13 -27.42 22.88
N CYS A 34 5.70 -26.48 22.03
CA CYS A 34 4.83 -25.39 22.47
C CYS A 34 3.40 -25.89 22.69
N PRO A 35 2.67 -25.30 23.66
CA PRO A 35 1.25 -25.56 23.80
C PRO A 35 0.50 -25.10 22.54
N ALA A 36 -0.62 -25.76 22.25
CA ALA A 36 -1.53 -25.32 21.20
C ALA A 36 -1.93 -23.86 21.42
N LEU A 37 -1.94 -23.08 20.34
CA LEU A 37 -2.47 -21.72 20.39
C LEU A 37 -3.99 -21.78 20.53
N PRO A 38 -4.59 -20.98 21.42
CA PRO A 38 -6.04 -20.80 21.45
C PRO A 38 -6.54 -20.39 20.06
N GLU A 39 -7.67 -20.94 19.65
CA GLU A 39 -8.30 -20.55 18.41
C GLU A 39 -8.63 -19.05 18.44
N ASN A 40 -8.20 -18.34 17.39
CA ASN A 40 -8.50 -16.94 17.19
C ASN A 40 -8.81 -16.76 15.71
N PRO A 41 -10.06 -17.06 15.28
CA PRO A 41 -10.39 -17.21 13.86
C PRO A 41 -10.23 -15.91 13.08
N GLY A 42 -10.16 -14.76 13.75
CA GLY A 42 -9.95 -13.47 13.11
C GLY A 42 -11.09 -13.13 12.15
N GLN A 43 -10.74 -12.40 11.08
CA GLN A 43 -11.66 -12.01 10.01
C GLN A 43 -11.09 -12.54 8.69
N GLU A 44 -11.95 -13.00 7.79
CA GLU A 44 -11.57 -13.32 6.42
C GLU A 44 -11.33 -12.03 5.63
N ILE A 45 -10.18 -11.92 4.96
CA ILE A 45 -9.80 -10.74 4.17
C ILE A 45 -9.50 -11.20 2.75
N LEU A 46 -10.21 -10.62 1.78
CA LEU A 46 -9.94 -10.87 0.37
C LEU A 46 -8.64 -10.17 -0.06
N THR A 47 -7.70 -10.93 -0.60
CA THR A 47 -6.38 -10.44 -1.04
C THR A 47 -5.99 -11.08 -2.37
N GLY A 48 -4.85 -10.67 -2.94
CA GLY A 48 -4.28 -11.31 -4.14
C GLY A 48 -4.55 -10.56 -5.45
N PHE A 49 -4.80 -9.25 -5.38
CA PHE A 49 -5.02 -8.38 -6.54
C PHE A 49 -3.71 -7.91 -7.17
N GLY A 50 -2.78 -8.84 -7.41
CA GLY A 50 -1.58 -8.57 -8.20
C GLY A 50 -1.93 -8.24 -9.66
N HIS A 51 -0.96 -7.75 -10.44
CA HIS A 51 -1.23 -7.25 -11.79
C HIS A 51 -1.93 -8.27 -12.69
N ASN A 52 -1.54 -9.56 -12.69
CA ASN A 52 -2.22 -10.57 -13.51
C ASN A 52 -3.69 -10.78 -13.12
N ALA A 53 -4.01 -10.74 -11.83
CA ALA A 53 -5.38 -10.91 -11.35
C ALA A 53 -6.25 -9.72 -11.76
N VAL A 54 -5.74 -8.49 -11.60
CA VAL A 54 -6.46 -7.26 -11.96
C VAL A 54 -6.57 -7.11 -13.48
N LEU A 55 -5.49 -7.34 -14.21
CA LEU A 55 -5.47 -7.24 -15.68
C LEU A 55 -6.31 -8.33 -16.34
N GLY A 56 -6.43 -9.52 -15.72
CA GLY A 56 -7.33 -10.58 -16.18
C GLY A 56 -8.81 -10.18 -16.15
N VAL A 57 -9.17 -9.12 -15.43
CA VAL A 57 -10.52 -8.53 -15.41
C VAL A 57 -10.52 -7.06 -15.85
N ALA A 58 -9.49 -6.62 -16.58
CA ALA A 58 -9.33 -5.23 -17.01
C ALA A 58 -10.56 -4.68 -17.74
N ASP A 59 -11.18 -5.49 -18.61
CA ASP A 59 -12.39 -5.08 -19.35
C ASP A 59 -13.54 -4.66 -18.41
N LYS A 60 -13.71 -5.37 -17.28
CA LYS A 60 -14.72 -5.03 -16.28
C LYS A 60 -14.38 -3.73 -15.56
N VAL A 61 -13.10 -3.56 -15.18
CA VAL A 61 -12.62 -2.33 -14.52
C VAL A 61 -12.78 -1.13 -15.46
N ILE A 62 -12.35 -1.26 -16.71
CA ILE A 62 -12.47 -0.22 -17.74
C ILE A 62 -13.94 0.12 -17.99
N ALA A 63 -14.82 -0.89 -18.11
CA ALA A 63 -16.24 -0.67 -18.29
C ALA A 63 -16.87 0.08 -17.10
N ALA A 64 -16.49 -0.27 -15.87
CA ALA A 64 -16.97 0.41 -14.65
C ALA A 64 -16.50 1.86 -14.57
N VAL A 65 -15.31 2.17 -15.04
CA VAL A 65 -14.82 3.56 -15.14
C VAL A 65 -15.55 4.32 -16.25
N LYS A 66 -15.67 3.73 -17.45
CA LYS A 66 -16.37 4.36 -18.59
C LYS A 66 -17.84 4.63 -18.33
N SER A 67 -18.50 3.77 -17.53
CA SER A 67 -19.90 3.98 -17.11
C SER A 67 -20.06 5.00 -15.98
N GLY A 68 -18.96 5.43 -15.35
CA GLY A 68 -18.96 6.31 -14.18
C GLY A 68 -19.33 5.61 -12.87
N ALA A 69 -19.39 4.27 -12.85
CA ALA A 69 -19.62 3.49 -11.63
C ALA A 69 -18.42 3.56 -10.68
N ILE A 70 -17.20 3.52 -11.23
CA ILE A 70 -15.96 3.86 -10.52
C ILE A 70 -15.52 5.24 -10.99
N LYS A 71 -15.56 6.23 -10.11
CA LYS A 71 -15.14 7.60 -10.42
C LYS A 71 -13.68 7.88 -10.12
N HIS A 72 -13.10 7.19 -9.14
CA HIS A 72 -11.73 7.45 -8.71
C HIS A 72 -11.07 6.22 -8.09
N PHE A 73 -9.76 6.12 -8.27
CA PHE A 73 -8.90 5.17 -7.60
C PHE A 73 -7.99 5.89 -6.60
N PHE A 74 -7.78 5.27 -5.45
CA PHE A 74 -6.77 5.72 -4.51
C PHE A 74 -5.73 4.63 -4.32
N LEU A 75 -4.45 4.96 -4.49
CA LEU A 75 -3.37 4.12 -3.98
C LEU A 75 -3.04 4.56 -2.56
N VAL A 76 -3.55 3.84 -1.57
CA VAL A 76 -3.40 4.15 -0.15
C VAL A 76 -2.57 3.08 0.53
N GLY A 77 -1.51 3.47 1.23
CA GLY A 77 -0.69 2.53 2.00
C GLY A 77 0.80 2.67 1.71
N GLY A 78 1.56 1.59 1.82
CA GLY A 78 3.02 1.65 1.95
C GLY A 78 3.44 1.08 3.30
N CYS A 79 4.39 1.69 4.01
CA CYS A 79 4.91 1.10 5.25
C CYS A 79 4.28 1.72 6.50
N ASP A 80 3.75 0.85 7.37
CA ASP A 80 3.23 1.19 8.69
C ASP A 80 4.33 1.34 9.75
N GLY A 81 4.01 1.98 10.88
CA GLY A 81 4.89 2.10 12.04
C GLY A 81 4.18 2.65 13.27
N ALA A 82 4.89 2.80 14.39
CA ALA A 82 4.28 3.20 15.67
C ALA A 82 4.01 4.70 15.83
N LYS A 83 4.50 5.55 14.91
CA LYS A 83 4.36 7.00 15.00
C LYS A 83 2.89 7.43 14.97
N SER A 84 2.51 8.37 15.84
CA SER A 84 1.18 8.99 15.85
C SER A 84 0.88 9.73 14.53
N GLY A 85 -0.40 9.94 14.25
CA GLY A 85 -0.87 10.56 12.99
C GLY A 85 -1.20 9.56 11.88
N ARG A 86 -0.85 8.27 12.04
CA ARG A 86 -1.18 7.22 11.05
C ARG A 86 -2.66 6.80 11.06
N ASN A 87 -3.44 7.24 12.05
CA ASN A 87 -4.90 7.10 12.03
C ASN A 87 -5.52 7.83 10.83
N TYR A 88 -4.82 8.82 10.26
CA TYR A 88 -5.17 9.43 8.98
C TYR A 88 -5.51 8.38 7.91
N TYR A 89 -4.75 7.27 7.80
CA TYR A 89 -4.99 6.27 6.76
C TYR A 89 -6.24 5.43 7.02
N THR A 90 -6.59 5.22 8.29
CA THR A 90 -7.86 4.59 8.67
C THR A 90 -9.02 5.53 8.34
N GLU A 91 -8.95 6.78 8.80
CA GLU A 91 -9.96 7.81 8.53
C GLU A 91 -10.13 8.05 7.02
N PHE A 92 -9.03 8.03 6.25
CA PHE A 92 -9.05 8.13 4.80
C PHE A 92 -9.85 6.99 4.17
N ALA A 93 -9.60 5.76 4.61
CA ALA A 93 -10.30 4.59 4.08
C ALA A 93 -11.80 4.61 4.43
N GLU A 94 -12.15 5.07 5.63
CA GLU A 94 -13.54 5.21 6.08
C GLU A 94 -14.31 6.31 5.32
N LYS A 95 -13.66 7.42 5.01
CA LYS A 95 -14.29 8.57 4.33
C LYS A 95 -14.28 8.44 2.80
N ALA A 96 -13.56 7.45 2.24
CA ALA A 96 -13.45 7.30 0.79
C ALA A 96 -14.84 7.09 0.16
N PRO A 97 -15.25 7.91 -0.83
CA PRO A 97 -16.59 7.83 -1.40
C PRO A 97 -16.92 6.43 -1.96
N MET A 98 -18.20 6.03 -1.87
CA MET A 98 -18.63 4.67 -2.23
C MET A 98 -18.45 4.34 -3.72
N ASP A 99 -18.27 5.34 -4.59
CA ASP A 99 -17.95 5.21 -6.01
C ASP A 99 -16.43 5.24 -6.30
N THR A 100 -15.60 4.97 -5.28
CA THR A 100 -14.14 4.89 -5.40
C THR A 100 -13.60 3.53 -4.99
N VAL A 101 -12.43 3.17 -5.55
CA VAL A 101 -11.71 1.94 -5.24
C VAL A 101 -10.36 2.29 -4.60
N ILE A 102 -10.05 1.65 -3.47
CA ILE A 102 -8.75 1.74 -2.79
C ILE A 102 -7.88 0.56 -3.23
N MET A 103 -6.80 0.88 -3.92
CA MET A 103 -5.66 -0.01 -4.11
C MET A 103 -4.72 0.14 -2.91
N THR A 104 -4.30 -0.97 -2.30
CA THR A 104 -3.32 -0.95 -1.21
C THR A 104 -2.21 -1.95 -1.40
N LEU A 105 -1.11 -1.75 -0.69
CA LEU A 105 0.06 -2.61 -0.67
C LEU A 105 0.86 -2.40 0.63
N ALA A 106 1.74 -3.36 0.91
CA ALA A 106 2.62 -3.36 2.08
C ALA A 106 1.88 -3.30 3.43
N CYS A 107 2.63 -3.20 4.53
CA CYS A 107 2.05 -3.29 5.87
C CYS A 107 1.14 -2.10 6.25
N GLY A 108 1.16 -0.99 5.51
CA GLY A 108 0.23 0.13 5.66
C GLY A 108 -1.23 -0.30 5.55
N LYS A 109 -1.51 -1.35 4.78
CA LYS A 109 -2.85 -1.93 4.64
C LYS A 109 -3.48 -2.32 5.98
N TYR A 110 -2.70 -2.72 6.98
CA TYR A 110 -3.21 -3.18 8.27
C TYR A 110 -3.93 -2.09 9.06
N ARG A 111 -3.83 -0.82 8.64
CA ARG A 111 -4.60 0.28 9.20
C ARG A 111 -6.08 0.24 8.85
N PHE A 112 -6.46 -0.46 7.77
CA PHE A 112 -7.83 -0.41 7.27
C PHE A 112 -8.30 -1.69 6.56
N ASN A 113 -7.46 -2.69 6.31
CA ASN A 113 -7.84 -3.90 5.56
C ASN A 113 -8.84 -4.83 6.28
N LYS A 114 -9.25 -4.47 7.50
CA LYS A 114 -10.30 -5.14 8.28
C LYS A 114 -11.64 -4.41 8.23
N LEU A 115 -11.70 -3.25 7.57
CA LEU A 115 -12.94 -2.52 7.38
C LEU A 115 -13.78 -3.17 6.27
N GLU A 116 -15.08 -2.97 6.33
CA GLU A 116 -16.02 -3.45 5.31
C GLU A 116 -16.14 -2.42 4.18
N PHE A 117 -15.62 -2.75 2.99
CA PHE A 117 -15.60 -1.84 1.85
C PHE A 117 -16.73 -2.09 0.85
N GLY A 118 -17.28 -3.30 0.79
CA GLY A 118 -18.21 -3.73 -0.25
C GLY A 118 -17.56 -3.85 -1.63
N ASP A 119 -18.39 -3.80 -2.67
CA ASP A 119 -17.98 -3.87 -4.07
C ASP A 119 -18.75 -2.85 -4.94
N ILE A 120 -18.22 -2.61 -6.14
CA ILE A 120 -18.87 -1.83 -7.20
C ILE A 120 -19.05 -2.76 -8.40
N GLY A 121 -20.28 -3.23 -8.62
CA GLY A 121 -20.58 -4.12 -9.75
C GLY A 121 -19.80 -5.44 -9.71
N GLY A 122 -19.54 -5.97 -8.51
CA GLY A 122 -18.75 -7.18 -8.27
C GLY A 122 -17.24 -6.94 -8.22
N ILE A 123 -16.75 -5.70 -8.34
CA ILE A 123 -15.34 -5.34 -8.14
C ILE A 123 -15.14 -4.91 -6.69
N PRO A 124 -14.37 -5.65 -5.87
CA PRO A 124 -14.12 -5.27 -4.48
C PRO A 124 -13.55 -3.85 -4.38
N ARG A 125 -14.08 -3.04 -3.45
CA ARG A 125 -13.62 -1.66 -3.26
C ARG A 125 -12.25 -1.55 -2.60
N LEU A 126 -11.79 -2.61 -1.94
CA LEU A 126 -10.40 -2.74 -1.48
C LEU A 126 -9.67 -3.79 -2.32
N LEU A 127 -8.64 -3.35 -3.05
CA LEU A 127 -7.76 -4.21 -3.83
C LEU A 127 -6.40 -4.30 -3.14
N ASP A 128 -6.16 -5.37 -2.40
CA ASP A 128 -4.85 -5.66 -1.83
C ASP A 128 -3.89 -6.25 -2.88
N ILE A 129 -2.95 -5.43 -3.32
CA ILE A 129 -1.97 -5.71 -4.38
C ILE A 129 -0.77 -6.54 -3.84
N GLY A 130 -0.58 -6.64 -2.52
CA GLY A 130 0.44 -7.50 -1.92
C GLY A 130 1.45 -6.77 -1.02
N GLN A 131 2.72 -7.16 -1.10
CA GLN A 131 3.83 -6.61 -0.33
C GLN A 131 4.28 -5.24 -0.88
N CYS A 132 5.31 -4.62 -0.26
CA CYS A 132 5.88 -3.36 -0.74
C CYS A 132 6.42 -3.44 -2.16
N ASN A 133 7.06 -4.56 -2.52
CA ASN A 133 7.57 -4.80 -3.86
C ASN A 133 6.46 -4.92 -4.92
N ASP A 134 5.23 -5.24 -4.52
CA ASP A 134 4.08 -5.24 -5.43
C ASP A 134 3.62 -3.83 -5.81
N ALA A 135 4.34 -2.78 -5.39
CA ALA A 135 4.29 -1.47 -6.05
C ALA A 135 4.54 -1.59 -7.57
N TYR A 136 5.35 -2.56 -8.00
CA TYR A 136 5.46 -2.91 -9.41
C TYR A 136 4.11 -3.28 -10.03
N SER A 137 3.33 -4.15 -9.36
CA SER A 137 2.00 -4.53 -9.83
C SER A 137 1.06 -3.33 -9.91
N ALA A 138 1.08 -2.43 -8.91
CA ALA A 138 0.29 -1.20 -8.94
C ALA A 138 0.65 -0.29 -10.13
N ILE A 139 1.95 -0.17 -10.44
CA ILE A 139 2.44 0.57 -11.62
C ILE A 139 1.95 -0.10 -12.91
N GLN A 140 2.05 -1.43 -13.04
CA GLN A 140 1.57 -2.13 -14.23
C GLN A 140 0.06 -1.93 -14.45
N ILE A 141 -0.74 -1.98 -13.38
CA ILE A 141 -2.18 -1.71 -13.44
C ILE A 141 -2.42 -0.27 -13.92
N ALA A 142 -1.74 0.71 -13.35
CA ALA A 142 -1.90 2.11 -13.75
C ALA A 142 -1.48 2.34 -15.22
N VAL A 143 -0.37 1.77 -15.67
CA VAL A 143 0.07 1.87 -17.07
C VAL A 143 -0.94 1.23 -18.03
N ALA A 144 -1.49 0.07 -17.69
CA ALA A 144 -2.49 -0.60 -18.52
C ALA A 144 -3.80 0.22 -18.61
N LEU A 145 -4.26 0.77 -17.48
CA LEU A 145 -5.42 1.67 -17.47
C LEU A 145 -5.16 2.91 -18.32
N ALA A 146 -4.01 3.56 -18.16
CA ALA A 146 -3.61 4.73 -18.95
C ALA A 146 -3.62 4.41 -20.46
N GLY A 147 -3.08 3.25 -20.86
CA GLY A 147 -3.15 2.77 -22.23
C GLY A 147 -4.58 2.57 -22.74
N ALA A 148 -5.47 1.98 -21.92
CA ALA A 148 -6.87 1.76 -22.28
C ALA A 148 -7.71 3.05 -22.40
N PHE A 149 -7.28 4.13 -21.73
CA PHE A 149 -7.89 5.46 -21.81
C PHE A 149 -7.14 6.41 -22.75
N GLU A 150 -6.08 5.95 -23.41
CA GLU A 150 -5.24 6.74 -24.32
C GLU A 150 -4.71 8.04 -23.67
N CYS A 151 -4.34 7.97 -22.39
CA CYS A 151 -3.84 9.10 -21.60
C CYS A 151 -2.53 8.77 -20.85
N GLY A 152 -1.94 9.77 -20.19
CA GLY A 152 -0.82 9.55 -19.28
C GLY A 152 -1.27 9.02 -17.92
N VAL A 153 -0.37 8.37 -17.18
CA VAL A 153 -0.68 7.87 -15.83
C VAL A 153 -1.11 9.00 -14.87
N ASN A 154 -0.54 10.20 -15.04
CA ASN A 154 -0.92 11.37 -14.23
C ASN A 154 -2.29 11.95 -14.59
N ASP A 155 -2.88 11.54 -15.72
CA ASP A 155 -4.20 11.98 -16.19
C ASP A 155 -5.32 11.01 -15.79
N LEU A 156 -4.95 9.85 -15.21
CA LEU A 156 -5.93 8.91 -14.68
C LEU A 156 -6.67 9.51 -13.47
N PRO A 157 -7.91 9.08 -13.21
CA PRO A 157 -8.59 9.36 -11.94
C PRO A 157 -7.97 8.51 -10.82
N LEU A 158 -6.69 8.74 -10.53
CA LEU A 158 -5.87 8.03 -9.58
C LEU A 158 -5.13 9.03 -8.71
N SER A 159 -5.25 8.89 -7.39
CA SER A 159 -4.44 9.67 -6.45
C SER A 159 -3.64 8.77 -5.51
N MET A 160 -2.41 9.20 -5.18
CA MET A 160 -1.48 8.40 -4.39
C MET A 160 -1.27 9.02 -3.00
N VAL A 161 -1.64 8.26 -1.98
CA VAL A 161 -1.59 8.63 -0.57
C VAL A 161 -0.71 7.63 0.17
N LEU A 162 0.59 7.92 0.17
CA LEU A 162 1.62 6.97 0.56
C LEU A 162 2.05 7.17 2.01
N SER A 163 2.18 6.05 2.73
CA SER A 163 2.85 5.94 4.02
C SER A 163 4.24 5.35 3.83
N TRP A 164 5.20 5.84 4.61
CA TRP A 164 6.56 5.30 4.60
C TRP A 164 7.08 5.09 6.03
N TYR A 165 8.11 4.26 6.15
CA TYR A 165 8.76 3.97 7.44
C TYR A 165 10.24 3.65 7.27
N GLU A 166 10.56 2.73 6.37
CA GLU A 166 11.92 2.25 6.14
C GLU A 166 12.36 2.43 4.67
N GLN A 167 13.53 1.89 4.30
CA GLN A 167 14.23 2.25 3.08
C GLN A 167 13.64 1.61 1.82
N LYS A 168 12.90 0.49 1.92
CA LYS A 168 12.17 -0.05 0.75
C LYS A 168 11.08 0.91 0.28
N ALA A 169 10.39 1.61 1.19
CA ALA A 169 9.46 2.67 0.80
C ALA A 169 10.15 3.82 0.06
N VAL A 170 11.39 4.15 0.42
CA VAL A 170 12.18 5.21 -0.24
C VAL A 170 12.52 4.83 -1.68
N VAL A 171 13.00 3.61 -1.94
CA VAL A 171 13.32 3.19 -3.32
C VAL A 171 12.07 3.09 -4.21
N ILE A 172 10.92 2.71 -3.65
CA ILE A 172 9.64 2.75 -4.36
C ILE A 172 9.29 4.20 -4.73
N LEU A 173 9.42 5.14 -3.80
CA LEU A 173 9.15 6.55 -4.07
C LEU A 173 10.08 7.11 -5.16
N LEU A 174 11.37 6.78 -5.12
CA LEU A 174 12.33 7.17 -6.17
C LEU A 174 11.97 6.55 -7.54
N THR A 175 11.45 5.32 -7.55
CA THR A 175 10.97 4.66 -8.78
C THR A 175 9.77 5.43 -9.37
N LEU A 176 8.82 5.85 -8.52
CA LEU A 176 7.68 6.65 -8.97
C LEU A 176 8.14 8.00 -9.56
N PHE A 177 9.09 8.67 -8.92
CA PHE A 177 9.69 9.90 -9.46
C PHE A 177 10.42 9.65 -10.79
N HIS A 178 11.17 8.56 -10.92
CA HIS A 178 11.82 8.19 -12.17
C HIS A 178 10.81 7.98 -13.31
N LEU A 179 9.65 7.40 -13.01
CA LEU A 179 8.56 7.21 -13.96
C LEU A 179 7.74 8.49 -14.21
N GLY A 180 8.12 9.63 -13.62
CA GLY A 180 7.46 10.91 -13.82
C GLY A 180 6.09 11.02 -13.12
N ILE A 181 5.82 10.17 -12.12
CA ILE A 181 4.59 10.22 -11.34
C ILE A 181 4.59 11.47 -10.46
N LYS A 182 3.47 12.18 -10.44
CA LYS A 182 3.28 13.44 -9.74
C LYS A 182 2.14 13.36 -8.71
N ASN A 183 1.99 14.43 -7.93
CA ASN A 183 0.86 14.65 -7.01
C ASN A 183 0.77 13.60 -5.88
N ILE A 184 1.91 13.10 -5.41
CA ILE A 184 1.98 12.13 -4.32
C ILE A 184 1.82 12.86 -2.98
N LYS A 185 0.90 12.38 -2.14
CA LYS A 185 0.80 12.76 -0.73
C LYS A 185 1.61 11.78 0.12
N LEU A 186 2.56 12.28 0.90
CA LEU A 186 3.48 11.47 1.70
C LEU A 186 3.32 11.72 3.21
N GLY A 187 3.22 10.65 4.00
CA GLY A 187 2.98 10.76 5.43
C GLY A 187 3.51 9.59 6.28
N PRO A 188 3.39 9.68 7.62
CA PRO A 188 2.75 10.78 8.36
C PRO A 188 3.63 12.03 8.50
N THR A 189 4.92 11.94 8.18
CA THR A 189 5.85 13.09 8.15
C THR A 189 6.81 12.92 6.99
N LEU A 190 7.37 14.02 6.48
CA LEU A 190 8.45 13.93 5.49
C LEU A 190 9.71 13.30 6.09
N PRO A 191 10.53 12.59 5.29
CA PRO A 191 11.81 12.06 5.75
C PRO A 191 12.79 13.13 6.22
N ALA A 192 13.38 12.92 7.40
CA ALA A 192 14.31 13.87 8.01
C ALA A 192 15.60 14.10 7.19
N PHE A 193 15.94 13.17 6.29
CA PHE A 193 17.10 13.29 5.40
C PHE A 193 16.85 14.17 4.17
N ILE A 194 15.62 14.66 3.97
CA ILE A 194 15.31 15.58 2.87
C ILE A 194 15.62 17.01 3.33
N THR A 195 16.62 17.62 2.70
CA THR A 195 16.97 19.03 2.93
C THR A 195 15.97 19.97 2.25
N PRO A 196 15.86 21.25 2.66
CA PRO A 196 14.96 22.21 2.01
C PRO A 196 15.15 22.32 0.49
N ASN A 197 16.40 22.30 0.01
CA ASN A 197 16.68 22.37 -1.43
C ASN A 197 16.17 21.13 -2.18
N VAL A 198 16.35 19.94 -1.59
CA VAL A 198 15.83 18.70 -2.18
C VAL A 198 14.30 18.69 -2.15
N LEU A 199 13.70 19.13 -1.04
CA LEU A 199 12.24 19.23 -0.95
C LEU A 199 11.67 20.17 -2.01
N ASN A 200 12.26 21.36 -2.18
CA ASN A 200 11.83 22.33 -3.19
C ASN A 200 11.91 21.73 -4.60
N PHE A 201 13.02 21.06 -4.93
CA PHE A 201 13.14 20.35 -6.21
C PHE A 201 12.02 19.31 -6.39
N LEU A 202 11.73 18.50 -5.37
CA LEU A 202 10.68 17.48 -5.47
C LEU A 202 9.29 18.09 -5.62
N VAL A 203 9.02 19.21 -4.94
CA VAL A 203 7.77 19.97 -5.07
C VAL A 203 7.63 20.55 -6.48
N GLU A 204 8.65 21.24 -6.98
CA GLU A 204 8.63 21.88 -8.31
C GLU A 204 8.49 20.87 -9.45
N ASN A 205 9.13 19.71 -9.35
CA ASN A 205 9.18 18.73 -10.44
C ASN A 205 8.07 17.67 -10.38
N PHE A 206 7.69 17.25 -9.16
CA PHE A 206 6.75 16.14 -8.95
C PHE A 206 5.49 16.54 -8.19
N ASN A 207 5.39 17.77 -7.69
CA ASN A 207 4.26 18.22 -6.87
C ASN A 207 3.99 17.26 -5.69
N VAL A 208 5.04 16.73 -5.07
CA VAL A 208 4.93 15.91 -3.85
C VAL A 208 4.59 16.80 -2.67
N GLY A 209 3.70 16.36 -1.80
CA GLY A 209 3.30 17.13 -0.62
C GLY A 209 3.11 16.26 0.61
N PRO A 210 3.16 16.84 1.82
CA PRO A 210 2.75 16.13 3.02
C PRO A 210 1.24 15.85 2.99
N ILE A 211 0.82 14.80 3.71
CA ILE A 211 -0.59 14.65 4.11
C ILE A 211 -1.00 15.79 5.05
N THR A 212 -2.28 16.16 5.06
CA THR A 212 -2.86 17.18 5.93
C THR A 212 -4.01 16.58 6.75
N THR A 213 -5.23 17.09 6.61
CA THR A 213 -6.44 16.44 7.11
C THR A 213 -7.08 15.63 5.98
N VAL A 214 -7.78 14.56 6.33
CA VAL A 214 -8.45 13.70 5.33
C VAL A 214 -9.40 14.53 4.48
N ASP A 215 -10.18 15.42 5.09
CA ASP A 215 -11.16 16.25 4.37
C ASP A 215 -10.49 17.21 3.37
N ALA A 216 -9.37 17.84 3.75
CA ALA A 216 -8.65 18.75 2.87
C ALA A 216 -7.97 18.02 1.71
N ASP A 217 -7.32 16.89 2.00
CA ASP A 217 -6.66 16.09 0.97
C ASP A 217 -7.68 15.45 0.02
N MET A 218 -8.80 14.92 0.51
CA MET A 218 -9.87 14.38 -0.34
C MET A 218 -10.45 15.44 -1.25
N LYS A 219 -10.75 16.63 -0.73
CA LYS A 219 -11.22 17.76 -1.54
C LYS A 219 -10.23 18.09 -2.65
N GLN A 220 -8.93 18.14 -2.34
CA GLN A 220 -7.90 18.41 -3.34
C GLN A 220 -7.83 17.32 -4.42
N MET A 221 -8.00 16.05 -4.06
CA MET A 221 -7.86 14.92 -4.99
C MET A 221 -9.09 14.69 -5.86
N LEU A 222 -10.29 15.02 -5.37
CA LEU A 222 -11.56 14.77 -6.05
C LEU A 222 -12.13 16.00 -6.80
N GLY A 223 -11.63 17.21 -6.49
CA GLY A 223 -12.13 18.48 -7.07
C GLY A 223 -13.19 19.15 -6.22
#